data_AF-A0A0J0YE66-F1
#
_entry.id   AF-A0A0J0YE66-F1
#
_cell.length_a   1.000
_cell.length_b   1.000
_cell.length_c   1.000
_cell.angle_alpha   90.00
_cell.angle_beta   90.00
_cell.angle_gamma   90.00
#
_symmetry.space_group_name_H-M   'P 1'
#
loop_
_entity.id
_entity.type
_entity.pdbx_description
1 polymer ?
#
loop_
_entity_poly.entity_id
_entity_poly.type
_entity_poly.pdbx_seq_one_letter_code
_entity_poly.pdbx_strand_id
1 'polypeptide(L)'
;MLTFYLYNPADDDSFEDDFLPKSAINIRDFLDNPPFWKPNLEKVILIFNGISMSSNEDFNPFGILEHILPQLIELKKRLLNGEFALLRTCIYSEPLFFIFEPKGHLTCFSSLGRLPSPYYSYYPAAKSPNFFKEVNQRKELYDFVESNNKGNWKETLTGNLPEIKDIEYLTDPFMASVNEQIELGNELIEFLRKPS
;
A
#
# COMPACT_ATOMS: atom_id res chain seq x y z
N MET A 1 -9.00 4.92 -5.90
CA MET A 1 -9.43 4.89 -4.47
C MET A 1 -8.88 3.63 -3.83
N LEU A 2 -8.66 3.62 -2.52
CA LEU A 2 -7.88 2.63 -1.77
C LEU A 2 -8.79 1.92 -0.74
N THR A 3 -8.70 0.59 -0.65
CA THR A 3 -9.48 -0.19 0.34
C THR A 3 -8.66 -1.35 0.89
N PHE A 4 -8.66 -1.54 2.21
CA PHE A 4 -8.12 -2.72 2.85
C PHE A 4 -9.16 -3.82 3.00
N TYR A 5 -8.73 -5.04 2.74
CA TYR A 5 -9.47 -6.27 2.96
C TYR A 5 -8.74 -7.16 3.97
N LEU A 6 -9.52 -7.69 4.89
CA LEU A 6 -9.16 -8.69 5.88
C LEU A 6 -9.74 -10.02 5.44
N TYR A 7 -9.16 -11.11 5.91
CA TYR A 7 -9.70 -12.44 5.66
C TYR A 7 -9.35 -13.40 6.80
N ASN A 8 -10.06 -14.53 6.84
CA ASN A 8 -9.83 -15.63 7.75
C ASN A 8 -8.52 -16.34 7.40
N PRO A 9 -7.51 -16.39 8.29
CA PRO A 9 -6.25 -17.08 7.98
C PRO A 9 -6.41 -18.56 7.62
N ALA A 10 -7.51 -19.22 8.00
CA ALA A 10 -7.79 -20.60 7.58
C ALA A 10 -8.08 -20.75 6.08
N ASP A 11 -8.38 -19.66 5.38
CA ASP A 11 -8.56 -19.68 3.92
C ASP A 11 -7.21 -19.81 3.19
N ASP A 12 -6.07 -19.53 3.85
CA ASP A 12 -4.72 -19.73 3.27
C ASP A 12 -4.48 -21.19 2.85
N ASP A 13 -5.16 -22.15 3.49
CA ASP A 13 -5.04 -23.59 3.20
C ASP A 13 -5.98 -24.06 2.06
N SER A 14 -6.87 -23.19 1.59
CA SER A 14 -7.77 -23.49 0.48
C SER A 14 -7.11 -23.13 -0.85
N PHE A 15 -6.79 -24.13 -1.66
CA PHE A 15 -6.22 -23.99 -3.01
C PHE A 15 -7.24 -23.47 -4.03
N GLU A 16 -7.89 -22.35 -3.75
CA GLU A 16 -8.79 -21.71 -4.70
C GLU A 16 -8.06 -20.61 -5.45
N ASP A 17 -8.15 -20.62 -6.78
CA ASP A 17 -7.50 -19.67 -7.69
C ASP A 17 -8.12 -18.25 -7.65
N ASP A 18 -8.86 -17.91 -6.59
CA ASP A 18 -9.49 -16.60 -6.44
C ASP A 18 -8.54 -15.62 -5.75
N PHE A 19 -8.23 -14.49 -6.40
CA PHE A 19 -7.37 -13.43 -5.85
C PHE A 19 -7.79 -12.98 -4.44
N LEU A 20 -9.09 -12.78 -4.22
CA LEU A 20 -9.63 -12.47 -2.91
C LEU A 20 -10.07 -13.77 -2.23
N PRO A 21 -9.58 -14.06 -1.01
CA PRO A 21 -10.08 -15.17 -0.22
C PRO A 21 -11.60 -15.09 -0.04
N LYS A 22 -12.28 -16.23 0.07
CA LYS A 22 -13.74 -16.28 0.22
C LYS A 22 -14.28 -15.49 1.40
N SER A 23 -13.51 -15.42 2.48
CA SER A 23 -13.85 -14.63 3.67
C SER A 23 -13.43 -13.16 3.59
N ALA A 24 -12.92 -12.70 2.43
CA ALA A 24 -12.48 -11.33 2.25
C ALA A 24 -13.59 -10.33 2.60
N ILE A 25 -13.29 -9.44 3.55
CA ILE A 25 -14.21 -8.42 4.07
C ILE A 25 -13.42 -7.14 4.30
N ASN A 26 -14.01 -5.98 4.01
CA ASN A 26 -13.31 -4.72 4.29
C ASN A 26 -13.27 -4.44 5.82
N ILE A 27 -12.38 -3.55 6.24
CA ILE A 27 -12.19 -3.26 7.67
C ILE A 27 -13.48 -2.72 8.33
N ARG A 28 -14.24 -1.87 7.63
CA ARG A 28 -15.49 -1.31 8.18
C ARG A 28 -16.49 -2.41 8.49
N ASP A 29 -16.77 -3.27 7.51
CA ASP A 29 -17.74 -4.35 7.66
C ASP A 29 -17.28 -5.34 8.75
N PHE A 30 -15.97 -5.59 8.88
CA PHE A 30 -15.42 -6.38 9.98
C PHE A 30 -15.64 -5.73 11.35
N LEU A 31 -15.44 -4.42 11.48
CA LEU A 31 -15.64 -3.70 12.75
C LEU A 31 -17.11 -3.62 13.14
N ASP A 32 -18.00 -3.40 12.16
CA ASP A 32 -19.44 -3.31 12.37
C ASP A 32 -20.06 -4.66 12.74
N ASN A 33 -19.59 -5.74 12.10
CA ASN A 33 -20.10 -7.10 12.32
C ASN A 33 -18.96 -8.13 12.39
N PRO A 34 -18.22 -8.19 13.52
CA PRO A 34 -17.05 -9.05 13.63
C PRO A 34 -17.41 -10.53 13.49
N PRO A 35 -16.75 -11.28 12.59
CA PRO A 35 -16.91 -12.72 12.50
C PRO A 35 -16.25 -13.43 13.71
N PHE A 36 -16.40 -14.75 13.79
CA PHE A 36 -15.82 -15.55 14.88
C PHE A 36 -14.29 -15.71 14.79
N TRP A 37 -13.69 -15.40 13.64
CA TRP A 37 -12.26 -15.50 13.40
C TRP A 37 -11.55 -14.16 13.59
N LYS A 38 -10.23 -14.21 13.81
CA LYS A 38 -9.39 -13.01 13.94
C LYS A 38 -8.48 -12.89 12.72
N PRO A 39 -8.41 -11.71 12.07
CA PRO A 39 -7.51 -11.51 10.94
C PRO A 39 -6.05 -11.53 11.39
N ASN A 40 -5.16 -11.90 10.48
CA ASN A 40 -3.73 -11.67 10.65
C ASN A 40 -3.36 -10.29 10.07
N LEU A 41 -2.95 -9.34 10.92
CA LEU A 41 -2.58 -7.98 10.50
C LEU A 41 -1.29 -7.94 9.66
N GLU A 42 -0.55 -9.04 9.55
CA GLU A 42 0.59 -9.19 8.65
C GLU A 42 0.18 -9.59 7.22
N LYS A 43 -1.09 -9.96 7.02
CA LYS A 43 -1.65 -10.43 5.75
C LYS A 43 -2.91 -9.65 5.38
N VAL A 44 -2.81 -8.32 5.37
CA VAL A 44 -3.91 -7.47 4.87
C VAL A 44 -3.74 -7.28 3.37
N ILE A 45 -4.85 -7.40 2.63
CA ILE A 45 -4.90 -7.15 1.19
C ILE A 45 -5.26 -5.68 0.99
N LEU A 46 -4.52 -5.00 0.12
CA LEU A 46 -4.86 -3.65 -0.32
C LEU A 46 -5.46 -3.72 -1.72
N ILE A 47 -6.44 -2.88 -2.05
CA ILE A 47 -7.00 -2.81 -3.40
C ILE A 47 -7.06 -1.35 -3.84
N PHE A 48 -6.69 -1.11 -5.10
CA PHE A 48 -6.90 0.17 -5.76
C PHE A 48 -8.06 0.07 -6.76
N ASN A 49 -9.14 0.80 -6.50
CA ASN A 49 -10.23 0.99 -7.43
C ASN A 49 -9.72 1.66 -8.70
N GLY A 50 -10.16 1.19 -9.87
CA GLY A 50 -9.71 1.70 -11.18
C GLY A 50 -8.56 0.90 -11.79
N ILE A 51 -8.03 -0.08 -11.05
CA ILE A 51 -7.10 -1.10 -11.54
C ILE A 51 -7.88 -2.42 -11.68
N SER A 52 -7.57 -3.24 -12.69
CA SER A 52 -8.21 -4.55 -12.84
C SER A 52 -7.92 -5.45 -11.63
N MET A 53 -8.78 -6.43 -11.36
CA MET A 53 -8.54 -7.39 -10.28
C MET A 53 -7.27 -8.20 -10.50
N SER A 54 -7.02 -8.64 -11.74
CA SER A 54 -5.79 -9.36 -12.10
C SER A 54 -4.54 -8.52 -11.82
N SER A 55 -4.58 -7.22 -12.09
CA SER A 55 -3.44 -6.36 -11.76
C SER A 55 -3.33 -6.17 -10.26
N ASN A 56 -4.42 -5.95 -9.52
CA ASN A 56 -4.38 -5.90 -8.06
C ASN A 56 -3.78 -7.19 -7.45
N GLU A 57 -4.08 -8.35 -8.02
CA GLU A 57 -3.48 -9.62 -7.63
C GLU A 57 -1.95 -9.64 -7.75
N ASP A 58 -1.45 -9.15 -8.87
CA ASP A 58 -0.02 -9.14 -9.16
C ASP A 58 0.82 -8.29 -8.19
N PHE A 59 0.25 -7.45 -7.32
CA PHE A 59 1.05 -6.59 -6.42
C PHE A 59 0.54 -6.43 -4.97
N ASN A 60 -0.56 -7.06 -4.59
CA ASN A 60 -1.16 -6.91 -3.25
C ASN A 60 -1.13 -8.13 -2.31
N PRO A 61 -0.24 -9.13 -2.42
CA PRO A 61 -0.50 -10.32 -1.64
C PRO A 61 -0.23 -10.10 -0.14
N PHE A 62 0.64 -9.17 0.31
CA PHE A 62 0.92 -9.04 1.75
C PHE A 62 1.25 -7.62 2.21
N GLY A 63 0.32 -7.02 2.95
CA GLY A 63 0.54 -5.80 3.70
C GLY A 63 0.57 -6.06 5.21
N ILE A 64 1.72 -5.81 5.85
CA ILE A 64 1.75 -5.64 7.30
C ILE A 64 1.09 -4.29 7.58
N LEU A 65 -0.14 -4.31 8.10
CA LEU A 65 -0.98 -3.13 8.24
C LEU A 65 -0.26 -2.02 9.01
N GLU A 66 0.40 -2.38 10.11
CA GLU A 66 1.18 -1.46 10.94
C GLU A 66 2.35 -0.79 10.17
N HIS A 67 2.83 -1.40 9.09
CA HIS A 67 3.84 -0.79 8.21
C HIS A 67 3.22 0.09 7.13
N ILE A 68 2.01 -0.21 6.68
CA ILE A 68 1.35 0.55 5.61
C ILE A 68 0.73 1.84 6.14
N LEU A 69 0.09 1.83 7.31
CA LEU A 69 -0.60 3.01 7.86
C LEU A 69 0.32 4.25 7.98
N PRO A 70 1.57 4.16 8.49
CA PRO A 70 2.48 5.30 8.52
C PRO A 70 2.85 5.83 7.13
N GLN A 71 2.91 4.95 6.13
CA GLN A 71 3.18 5.35 4.74
C GLN A 71 1.99 6.07 4.13
N LEU A 72 0.75 5.66 4.43
CA LEU A 72 -0.45 6.38 4.00
C LEU A 72 -0.53 7.78 4.61
N ILE A 73 -0.10 7.94 5.87
CA ILE A 73 0.00 9.26 6.53
C ILE A 73 1.03 10.15 5.82
N GLU A 74 2.22 9.60 5.50
CA GLU A 74 3.23 10.35 4.75
C GLU A 74 2.75 10.68 3.33
N LEU A 75 2.09 9.74 2.65
CA LEU A 75 1.52 9.92 1.31
C LEU A 75 0.54 11.09 1.30
N LYS A 76 -0.41 11.10 2.25
CA LYS A 76 -1.37 12.20 2.41
C LYS A 76 -0.64 13.52 2.61
N LYS A 77 0.33 13.56 3.53
CA LYS A 77 1.09 14.77 3.85
C LYS A 77 1.81 15.34 2.62
N ARG A 78 2.48 14.49 1.85
CA ARG A 78 3.24 14.92 0.66
C ARG A 78 2.33 15.42 -0.45
N LEU A 79 1.26 14.69 -0.75
CA LEU A 79 0.30 15.10 -1.79
C LEU A 79 -0.39 16.43 -1.45
N LEU A 80 -0.76 16.66 -0.19
CA LEU A 80 -1.32 17.94 0.27
C LEU A 80 -0.31 19.10 0.15
N ASN A 81 0.99 18.82 0.20
CA ASN A 81 2.05 19.81 -0.04
C ASN A 81 2.38 19.99 -1.53
N GLY A 82 1.68 19.31 -2.45
CA GLY A 82 2.00 19.32 -3.87
C GLY A 82 3.26 18.55 -4.23
N GLU A 83 3.73 17.66 -3.35
CA GLU A 83 4.87 16.77 -3.56
C GLU A 83 4.40 15.38 -4.00
N PHE A 84 5.18 14.68 -4.83
CA PHE A 84 4.89 13.28 -5.10
C PHE A 84 5.06 12.43 -3.84
N ALA A 85 4.26 11.37 -3.74
CA ALA A 85 4.28 10.42 -2.65
C ALA A 85 4.64 9.01 -3.15
N LEU A 86 5.06 8.17 -2.21
CA LEU A 86 5.45 6.80 -2.46
C LEU A 86 4.68 5.90 -1.51
N LEU A 87 4.33 4.71 -1.99
CA LEU A 87 3.80 3.64 -1.16
C LEU A 87 4.60 2.38 -1.47
N ARG A 88 5.08 1.71 -0.43
CA ARG A 88 5.77 0.43 -0.54
C ARG A 88 4.86 -0.70 -0.08
N THR A 89 4.67 -1.68 -0.96
CA THR A 89 3.99 -2.95 -0.66
C THR A 89 4.97 -4.11 -0.85
N CYS A 90 4.47 -5.34 -0.78
CA CYS A 90 5.26 -6.54 -0.94
C CYS A 90 4.52 -7.58 -1.78
N ILE A 91 5.22 -8.20 -2.73
CA ILE A 91 4.78 -9.38 -3.48
C ILE A 91 5.74 -10.54 -3.20
N TYR A 92 5.28 -11.71 -2.75
CA TYR A 92 6.16 -12.88 -2.49
C TYR A 92 7.49 -12.54 -1.76
N SER A 93 7.44 -11.71 -0.71
CA SER A 93 8.62 -11.20 0.02
C SER A 93 9.54 -10.20 -0.73
N GLU A 94 9.19 -9.78 -1.94
CA GLU A 94 9.84 -8.71 -2.69
C GLU A 94 9.13 -7.36 -2.54
N PRO A 95 9.84 -6.27 -2.23
CA PRO A 95 9.23 -4.96 -2.08
C PRO A 95 8.95 -4.28 -3.42
N LEU A 96 7.72 -3.77 -3.53
CA LEU A 96 7.24 -3.00 -4.67
C LEU A 96 6.93 -1.57 -4.26
N PHE A 97 7.17 -0.64 -5.17
CA PHE A 97 6.92 0.77 -4.96
C PHE A 97 5.89 1.29 -5.97
N PHE A 98 4.97 2.09 -5.45
CA PHE A 98 4.03 2.90 -6.20
C PHE A 98 4.36 4.37 -6.01
N ILE A 99 4.10 5.16 -7.05
CA ILE A 99 4.22 6.61 -7.02
C ILE A 99 2.86 7.27 -7.23
N PHE A 100 2.64 8.36 -6.51
CA PHE A 100 1.46 9.21 -6.60
C PHE A 100 1.92 10.63 -6.88
N GLU A 101 1.50 11.19 -8.01
CA GLU A 101 1.93 12.53 -8.45
C GLU A 101 0.74 13.49 -8.49
N PRO A 102 0.84 14.67 -7.84
CA PRO A 102 -0.21 15.67 -7.90
C PRO A 102 -0.21 16.36 -9.27
N LYS A 103 -1.38 16.43 -9.90
CA LYS A 103 -1.61 17.05 -11.22
C LYS A 103 -2.88 17.89 -11.18
N GLY A 104 -2.78 19.07 -10.57
CA GLY A 104 -3.93 19.95 -10.34
C GLY A 104 -4.94 19.31 -9.38
N HIS A 105 -6.17 19.08 -9.85
CA HIS A 105 -7.23 18.41 -9.07
C HIS A 105 -7.18 16.87 -9.15
N LEU A 106 -6.14 16.34 -9.80
CA LEU A 106 -5.92 14.91 -9.98
C LEU A 106 -4.68 14.45 -9.20
N THR A 107 -4.71 13.18 -8.81
CA THR A 107 -3.54 12.42 -8.34
C THR A 107 -3.34 11.28 -9.32
N CYS A 108 -2.18 11.25 -9.99
CA CYS A 108 -1.81 10.19 -10.92
C CYS A 108 -1.08 9.08 -10.17
N PHE A 109 -1.54 7.85 -10.34
CA PHE A 109 -0.94 6.65 -9.76
C PHE A 109 -0.21 5.85 -10.83
N SER A 110 1.01 5.42 -10.51
CA SER A 110 1.82 4.54 -11.35
C SER A 110 2.60 3.53 -10.49
N SER A 111 2.90 2.36 -11.07
CA SER A 111 3.84 1.40 -10.49
C SER A 111 5.28 1.77 -10.84
N LEU A 112 6.17 1.87 -9.84
CA LEU A 112 7.62 1.93 -10.04
C LEU A 112 8.25 0.54 -10.09
N GLY A 113 7.60 -0.47 -9.49
CA GLY A 113 8.11 -1.82 -9.36
C GLY A 113 9.17 -1.92 -8.27
N ARG A 114 10.24 -2.67 -8.55
CA ARG A 114 11.33 -2.93 -7.59
C ARG A 114 12.48 -1.95 -7.82
N LEU A 115 12.81 -1.20 -6.78
CA LEU A 115 13.94 -0.27 -6.80
C LEU A 115 15.29 -1.01 -6.68
N PRO A 116 16.42 -0.40 -7.10
CA PRO A 116 17.74 -1.00 -6.88
C PRO A 116 18.17 -0.96 -5.40
N SER A 117 19.23 -1.71 -5.09
CA SER A 117 19.91 -1.60 -3.78
C SER A 117 20.57 -0.23 -3.60
N PRO A 118 20.52 0.39 -2.41
CA PRO A 118 19.86 -0.09 -1.18
C PRO A 118 18.37 0.25 -1.07
N TYR A 119 17.84 1.06 -1.98
CA TYR A 119 16.51 1.71 -1.89
C TYR A 119 15.34 0.74 -1.79
N TYR A 120 15.43 -0.49 -2.33
CA TYR A 120 14.36 -1.49 -2.19
C TYR A 120 14.04 -1.83 -0.72
N SER A 121 15.03 -1.71 0.16
CA SER A 121 14.87 -1.97 1.60
C SER A 121 14.33 -0.77 2.37
N TYR A 122 14.32 0.42 1.77
CA TYR A 122 13.89 1.65 2.42
C TYR A 122 12.38 1.75 2.45
N TYR A 123 11.85 2.49 3.43
CA TYR A 123 10.43 2.74 3.55
C TYR A 123 10.14 4.22 3.32
N PRO A 124 9.02 4.56 2.67
CA PRO A 124 8.59 5.94 2.45
C PRO A 124 7.97 6.57 3.71
N ALA A 125 8.42 6.19 4.91
CA ALA A 125 8.00 6.75 6.18
C ALA A 125 9.17 6.77 7.17
N ALA A 126 9.28 7.85 7.97
CA ALA A 126 10.45 8.15 8.79
C ALA A 126 10.67 7.23 10.01
N LYS A 127 9.79 6.24 10.26
CA LYS A 127 9.82 5.35 11.44
C LYS A 127 9.41 3.92 11.11
N SER A 128 9.85 3.40 9.96
CA SER A 128 9.52 2.02 9.61
C SER A 128 10.40 1.02 10.36
N PRO A 129 9.92 -0.20 10.66
CA PRO A 129 10.60 -1.13 11.58
C PRO A 129 11.96 -1.66 11.14
N ASN A 130 12.37 -1.43 9.89
CA ASN A 130 13.69 -1.80 9.35
C ASN A 130 14.59 -0.57 9.14
N PHE A 131 14.57 0.36 10.11
CA PHE A 131 15.33 1.61 10.04
C PHE A 131 16.80 1.41 10.42
N PHE A 132 17.72 1.61 9.48
CA PHE A 132 19.15 1.76 9.79
C PHE A 132 19.37 3.16 10.37
N LYS A 133 19.65 3.24 11.68
CA LYS A 133 19.62 4.49 12.48
C LYS A 133 20.56 5.60 12.01
N GLU A 134 21.53 5.30 11.17
CA GLU A 134 22.57 6.26 10.75
C GLU A 134 22.20 7.06 9.50
N VAL A 135 21.12 6.69 8.79
CA VAL A 135 20.75 7.29 7.51
C VAL A 135 19.28 7.70 7.49
N ASN A 136 18.97 8.88 6.95
CA ASN A 136 17.59 9.28 6.70
C ASN A 136 17.06 8.58 5.43
N GLN A 137 16.74 7.29 5.55
CA GLN A 137 16.31 6.44 4.44
C GLN A 137 15.11 7.00 3.68
N ARG A 138 14.15 7.61 4.38
CA ARG A 138 13.00 8.26 3.74
C ARG A 138 13.50 9.35 2.78
N LYS A 139 14.36 10.25 3.25
CA LYS A 139 14.90 11.33 2.42
C LYS A 139 15.67 10.76 1.23
N GLU A 140 16.58 9.81 1.45
CA GLU A 140 17.36 9.20 0.36
C GLU A 140 16.49 8.52 -0.69
N LEU A 141 15.42 7.84 -0.25
CA LEU A 141 14.45 7.21 -1.15
C LEU A 141 13.76 8.25 -2.04
N TYR A 142 13.25 9.34 -1.44
CA TYR A 142 12.60 10.40 -2.21
C TYR A 142 13.58 11.14 -3.12
N ASP A 143 14.78 11.47 -2.66
CA ASP A 143 15.82 12.10 -3.48
C ASP A 143 16.19 11.21 -4.68
N PHE A 144 16.32 9.90 -4.45
CA PHE A 144 16.63 8.92 -5.49
C PHE A 144 15.52 8.88 -6.54
N VAL A 145 14.26 8.72 -6.10
CA VAL A 145 13.13 8.70 -7.04
C VAL A 145 13.03 10.03 -7.78
N GLU A 146 13.12 11.17 -7.10
CA GLU A 146 13.07 12.49 -7.75
C GLU A 146 14.15 12.66 -8.82
N SER A 147 15.37 12.19 -8.55
CA SER A 147 16.50 12.29 -9.48
C SER A 147 16.38 11.38 -10.71
N ASN A 148 15.63 10.28 -10.60
CA ASN A 148 15.55 9.22 -11.63
C ASN A 148 14.17 9.11 -12.29
N ASN A 149 13.13 9.73 -11.73
CA ASN A 149 11.74 9.61 -12.20
C ASN A 149 11.41 10.51 -13.41
N LYS A 150 12.37 11.28 -13.94
CA LYS A 150 12.19 12.06 -15.17
C LYS A 150 12.31 11.21 -16.44
N GLY A 151 11.46 10.20 -16.59
CA GLY A 151 11.20 9.53 -17.87
C GLY A 151 11.63 8.06 -18.02
N ASN A 152 12.38 7.48 -17.08
CA ASN A 152 12.95 6.12 -17.20
C ASN A 152 12.27 5.05 -16.31
N TRP A 153 11.04 5.26 -15.87
CA TRP A 153 10.25 4.33 -15.05
C TRP A 153 10.12 2.89 -15.61
N LYS A 154 10.25 2.69 -16.94
CA LYS A 154 10.30 1.35 -17.54
C LYS A 154 11.51 0.52 -17.12
N GLU A 155 12.63 1.16 -16.80
CA GLU A 155 13.87 0.49 -16.41
C GLU A 155 13.83 0.02 -14.95
N THR A 156 12.85 0.47 -14.15
CA THR A 156 12.69 0.08 -12.74
C THR A 156 11.70 -1.07 -12.54
N LEU A 157 10.88 -1.39 -13.55
CA LEU A 157 10.02 -2.58 -13.52
C LEU A 157 10.88 -3.82 -13.78
N THR A 158 11.19 -4.56 -12.72
CA THR A 158 11.81 -5.89 -12.82
C THR A 158 10.77 -6.95 -12.44
N GLY A 159 10.72 -8.05 -13.21
CA GLY A 159 9.72 -9.12 -13.05
C GLY A 159 8.54 -9.02 -14.03
N ASN A 160 7.63 -9.98 -13.96
CA ASN A 160 6.41 -10.05 -14.80
C ASN A 160 5.25 -9.24 -14.19
N LEU A 161 5.53 -8.05 -13.65
CA LEU A 161 4.49 -7.21 -13.06
C LEU A 161 3.75 -6.44 -14.15
N PRO A 162 2.42 -6.28 -14.04
CA PRO A 162 1.66 -5.46 -14.97
C PRO A 162 2.14 -4.01 -14.89
N GLU A 163 2.38 -3.41 -16.06
CA GLU A 163 2.74 -2.00 -16.20
C GLU A 163 1.48 -1.16 -15.92
N ILE A 164 1.47 -0.46 -14.77
CA ILE A 164 0.37 0.45 -14.41
C ILE A 164 0.87 1.87 -14.44
N LYS A 165 0.18 2.71 -15.22
CA LYS A 165 0.65 4.06 -15.48
C LYS A 165 -0.48 5.06 -15.53
N ASP A 166 -0.23 6.21 -14.92
CA ASP A 166 -1.01 7.43 -15.04
C ASP A 166 -2.50 7.20 -14.76
N ILE A 167 -2.84 6.30 -13.83
CA ILE A 167 -4.22 6.10 -13.38
C ILE A 167 -4.64 7.35 -12.63
N GLU A 168 -5.60 8.07 -13.18
CA GLU A 168 -6.04 9.35 -12.64
C GLU A 168 -7.12 9.14 -11.58
N TYR A 169 -6.86 9.65 -10.38
CA TYR A 169 -7.87 9.82 -9.34
C TYR A 169 -8.18 11.29 -9.15
N LEU A 170 -9.45 11.63 -8.91
CA LEU A 170 -9.77 12.92 -8.30
C LEU A 170 -9.06 12.99 -6.94
N THR A 171 -8.32 14.08 -6.68
CA THR A 171 -7.49 14.22 -5.48
C THR A 171 -8.34 14.19 -4.20
N ASP A 172 -9.42 14.96 -4.12
CA ASP A 172 -10.21 15.04 -2.88
C ASP A 172 -10.84 13.69 -2.50
N PRO A 173 -11.51 12.97 -3.43
CA PRO A 173 -12.05 11.64 -3.13
C PRO A 173 -10.94 10.61 -2.82
N PHE A 174 -9.78 10.70 -3.46
CA PHE A 174 -8.65 9.83 -3.14
C PHE A 174 -8.11 10.10 -1.73
N MET A 175 -7.94 11.37 -1.35
CA MET A 175 -7.52 11.77 -0.01
C MET A 175 -8.52 11.36 1.07
N ALA A 176 -9.82 11.47 0.79
CA ALA A 176 -10.87 10.99 1.69
C ALA A 176 -10.76 9.48 1.92
N SER A 177 -10.58 8.71 0.85
CA SER A 177 -10.38 7.25 0.92
C SER A 177 -9.09 6.89 1.68
N VAL A 178 -7.97 7.58 1.44
CA VAL A 178 -6.74 7.38 2.22
C VAL A 178 -6.97 7.66 3.71
N ASN A 179 -7.66 8.74 4.04
CA ASN A 179 -7.95 9.11 5.43
C ASN A 179 -8.83 8.07 6.14
N GLU A 180 -9.88 7.63 5.47
CA GLU A 180 -10.78 6.58 5.96
C GLU A 180 -10.03 5.29 6.25
N GLN A 181 -9.15 4.84 5.34
CA GLN A 181 -8.36 3.62 5.56
C GLN A 181 -7.35 3.77 6.71
N ILE A 182 -6.81 4.97 6.94
CA ILE A 182 -5.96 5.25 8.11
C ILE A 182 -6.78 5.13 9.40
N GLU A 183 -7.96 5.72 9.46
CA GLU A 183 -8.85 5.69 10.62
C GLU A 183 -9.28 4.26 10.94
N LEU A 184 -9.85 3.56 9.96
CA LEU A 184 -10.29 2.17 10.09
C LEU A 184 -9.14 1.23 10.50
N GLY A 185 -7.95 1.40 9.90
CA GLY A 185 -6.80 0.57 10.24
C GLY A 185 -6.34 0.75 11.69
N ASN A 186 -6.33 1.98 12.21
CA ASN A 186 -6.01 2.23 13.62
C ASN A 186 -7.11 1.67 14.54
N GLU A 187 -8.37 1.81 14.16
CA GLU A 187 -9.51 1.32 14.93
C GLU A 187 -9.51 -0.22 15.03
N LEU A 188 -9.15 -0.91 13.93
CA LEU A 188 -8.94 -2.36 13.92
C LEU A 188 -7.82 -2.81 14.85
N ILE A 189 -6.66 -2.12 14.83
CA ILE A 189 -5.54 -2.42 15.73
C ILE A 189 -5.98 -2.32 17.19
N GLU A 190 -6.69 -1.26 17.56
CA GLU A 190 -7.21 -1.08 18.91
C GLU A 190 -8.31 -2.08 19.28
N PHE A 191 -9.18 -2.42 18.33
CA PHE A 191 -10.22 -3.44 18.51
C PHE A 191 -9.61 -4.79 18.88
N LEU A 192 -8.55 -5.22 18.17
CA LEU A 192 -7.89 -6.52 18.38
C LEU A 192 -7.00 -6.55 19.64
N ARG A 193 -6.58 -5.40 20.16
CA ARG A 193 -5.81 -5.30 21.42
C ARG A 193 -6.67 -5.48 22.68
N LYS A 194 -7.98 -5.27 22.59
CA LYS A 194 -8.88 -5.45 23.74
C LYS A 194 -8.95 -6.94 24.10
N PRO A 195 -8.73 -7.33 25.38
CA PRO A 195 -8.92 -8.71 25.79
C PRO A 195 -10.37 -9.12 25.54
N SER A 196 -10.54 -10.25 24.84
CA SER A 196 -11.82 -10.91 24.58
C SER A 196 -12.35 -11.55 25.86
#